data_AF-A0A6P2ARB1-F1
#
_entry.id   AF-A0A6P2ARB1-F1
#
_cell.length_a   1.000
_cell.length_b   1.000
_cell.length_c   1.000
_cell.angle_alpha   90.00
_cell.angle_beta   90.00
_cell.angle_gamma   90.00
#
_symmetry.space_group_name_H-M   'P 1'
#
loop_
_entity.id
_entity.type
_entity.pdbx_description
1 polymer ?
#
loop_
_entity_poly.entity_id
_entity_poly.type
_entity_poly.pdbx_seq_one_letter_code
_entity_poly.pdbx_strand_id
1 'polypeptide(L)'
;MERQKILIVTKTYPSISTKYKETVCTAGILLDEAEKPVQWIRIYPIRFRGLTIDKRYKRWSIISAEIERNPKDFRLESYRINDDSIMIIREIDTRNNWQERKSLVLPLQFSSVSEIQAQGKSLGIIKPQTITKWFCKPTEREWNPQQQAVQAQGDLFEPSLELEKIPYQFGYQFTESNGKSHKYSISDWEISELYRKCRDSSNGRTLAEKEKDATIKVKQKLEQLAKTDLYFIVGNLQSHPQTFMTIGLFYPPIQTANQLSLF
;
A
#
# COMPACT_ATOMS: atom_id res chain seq x y z
N MET A 1 17.18 11.36 -14.45
CA MET A 1 16.50 10.06 -14.20
C MET A 1 17.30 8.92 -14.80
N GLU A 2 17.31 7.78 -14.13
CA GLU A 2 17.95 6.53 -14.56
C GLU A 2 16.89 5.44 -14.67
N ARG A 3 17.04 4.53 -15.65
CA ARG A 3 16.11 3.41 -15.85
C ARG A 3 16.41 2.30 -14.85
N GLN A 4 15.41 1.90 -14.09
CA GLN A 4 15.54 0.95 -12.98
C GLN A 4 14.41 -0.08 -13.00
N LYS A 5 14.69 -1.31 -12.49
CA LYS A 5 13.68 -2.34 -12.26
C LYS A 5 13.08 -2.19 -10.86
N ILE A 6 11.76 -2.24 -10.76
CA ILE A 6 11.03 -1.96 -9.53
C ILE A 6 9.93 -2.99 -9.35
N LEU A 7 9.96 -3.73 -8.23
CA LEU A 7 8.80 -4.49 -7.78
C LEU A 7 7.79 -3.57 -7.10
N ILE A 8 6.57 -3.53 -7.62
CA ILE A 8 5.46 -2.78 -7.01
C ILE A 8 4.84 -3.61 -5.88
N VAL A 9 5.00 -3.16 -4.63
CA VAL A 9 4.54 -3.93 -3.47
C VAL A 9 3.20 -3.44 -2.93
N THR A 10 2.97 -2.13 -2.86
CA THR A 10 1.67 -1.57 -2.44
C THR A 10 1.43 -0.16 -2.99
N LYS A 11 0.16 0.20 -3.12
CA LYS A 11 -0.34 1.51 -3.52
C LYS A 11 -1.24 2.03 -2.41
N THR A 12 -1.03 3.27 -1.98
CA THR A 12 -1.96 3.90 -1.05
C THR A 12 -3.25 4.27 -1.76
N TYR A 13 -4.32 4.48 -0.99
CA TYR A 13 -5.50 5.17 -1.52
C TYR A 13 -5.07 6.51 -2.16
N PRO A 14 -5.54 6.84 -3.37
CA PRO A 14 -5.22 8.11 -3.99
C PRO A 14 -5.61 9.26 -3.09
N SER A 15 -4.84 10.34 -3.18
CA SER A 15 -5.14 11.60 -2.52
C SER A 15 -5.27 12.70 -3.55
N ILE A 16 -6.06 13.71 -3.21
CA ILE A 16 -6.21 14.90 -4.03
C ILE A 16 -5.08 15.88 -3.67
N SER A 17 -4.26 16.19 -4.67
CA SER A 17 -3.19 17.15 -4.64
C SER A 17 -3.59 18.40 -5.40
N THR A 18 -3.45 19.57 -4.78
CA THR A 18 -3.62 20.86 -5.46
C THR A 18 -2.65 21.07 -6.62
N LYS A 19 -1.50 20.39 -6.61
CA LYS A 19 -0.46 20.52 -7.65
C LYS A 19 -0.58 19.47 -8.76
N TYR A 20 -0.96 18.25 -8.39
CA TYR A 20 -0.87 17.09 -9.28
C TYR A 20 -2.24 16.42 -9.53
N LYS A 21 -3.33 17.09 -9.13
CA LYS A 21 -4.73 16.61 -9.16
C LYS A 21 -4.95 15.36 -8.32
N GLU A 22 -4.80 14.17 -8.89
CA GLU A 22 -4.90 12.90 -8.16
C GLU A 22 -3.56 12.19 -8.17
N THR A 23 -3.08 11.81 -6.99
CA THR A 23 -1.79 11.14 -6.84
C THR A 23 -1.86 9.93 -5.94
N VAL A 24 -1.11 8.90 -6.31
CA VAL A 24 -0.89 7.71 -5.49
C VAL A 24 0.55 7.72 -4.99
N CYS A 25 0.75 7.37 -3.72
CA CYS A 25 2.06 6.99 -3.23
C CYS A 25 2.23 5.48 -3.41
N THR A 26 3.30 5.08 -4.09
CA THR A 26 3.60 3.67 -4.33
C THR A 26 4.86 3.29 -3.56
N ALA A 27 4.78 2.22 -2.78
CA ALA A 27 5.94 1.59 -2.19
C ALA A 27 6.36 0.39 -3.04
N GLY A 28 7.64 0.32 -3.34
CA GLY A 28 8.23 -0.73 -4.14
C GLY A 28 9.61 -1.12 -3.63
N ILE A 29 10.22 -2.07 -4.33
CA ILE A 29 11.58 -2.52 -4.06
C ILE A 29 12.38 -2.32 -5.34
N LEU A 30 13.51 -1.62 -5.24
CA LEU A 30 14.49 -1.52 -6.31
C LEU A 30 15.14 -2.90 -6.49
N LEU A 31 15.21 -3.35 -7.74
CA LEU A 31 15.82 -4.62 -8.10
C LEU A 31 17.09 -4.39 -8.90
N ASP A 32 18.08 -5.28 -8.72
CA ASP A 32 19.24 -5.32 -9.61
C ASP A 32 18.91 -5.97 -10.97
N GLU A 33 19.91 -6.10 -11.83
CA GLU A 33 19.72 -6.70 -13.16
C GLU A 33 19.27 -8.17 -13.10
N ALA A 34 19.68 -8.91 -12.06
CA ALA A 34 19.29 -10.28 -11.78
C ALA A 34 17.98 -10.40 -10.99
N GLU A 35 17.23 -9.30 -10.85
CA GLU A 35 15.97 -9.19 -10.12
C GLU A 35 16.08 -9.50 -8.61
N LYS A 36 17.26 -9.32 -8.02
CA LYS A 36 17.44 -9.44 -6.56
C LYS A 36 17.05 -8.12 -5.87
N PRO A 37 16.42 -8.19 -4.68
CA PRO A 37 16.00 -7.00 -3.95
C PRO A 37 17.20 -6.22 -3.40
N VAL A 38 17.24 -4.92 -3.69
CA VAL A 38 18.30 -4.01 -3.23
C VAL A 38 17.83 -3.18 -2.04
N GLN A 39 16.74 -2.42 -2.21
CA GLN A 39 16.23 -1.54 -1.16
C GLN A 39 14.77 -1.17 -1.40
N TRP A 40 14.09 -0.75 -0.32
CA TRP A 40 12.78 -0.12 -0.40
C TRP A 40 12.87 1.24 -1.10
N ILE A 41 11.90 1.52 -1.95
CA ILE A 41 11.70 2.84 -2.57
C ILE A 41 10.24 3.28 -2.45
N ARG A 42 10.06 4.59 -2.39
CA ARG A 42 8.80 5.30 -2.39
C ARG A 42 8.75 6.15 -3.66
N ILE A 43 7.81 5.84 -4.53
CA ILE A 43 7.59 6.59 -5.76
C ILE A 43 6.41 7.54 -5.53
N TYR A 44 6.66 8.83 -5.67
CA TYR A 44 5.65 9.86 -5.54
C TYR A 44 6.02 11.15 -6.29
N PRO A 45 5.05 11.81 -6.95
CA PRO A 45 3.68 11.35 -7.20
C PRO A 45 3.63 10.35 -8.38
N ILE A 46 2.63 9.47 -8.40
CA ILE A 46 2.22 8.73 -9.60
C ILE A 46 0.79 9.10 -9.94
N ARG A 47 0.55 9.54 -11.18
CA ARG A 47 -0.80 9.83 -11.71
C ARG A 47 -1.46 8.55 -12.22
N PHE A 48 -1.62 7.56 -11.34
CA PHE A 48 -1.92 6.17 -11.73
C PHE A 48 -3.20 6.03 -12.58
N ARG A 49 -4.27 6.77 -12.27
CA ARG A 49 -5.51 6.74 -13.07
C ARG A 49 -5.38 7.45 -14.43
N GLY A 50 -4.41 8.34 -14.60
CA GLY A 50 -4.08 8.99 -15.87
C GLY A 50 -3.20 8.15 -16.79
N LEU A 51 -2.63 7.05 -16.30
CA LEU A 51 -1.82 6.15 -17.12
C LEU A 51 -2.66 5.48 -18.22
N THR A 52 -2.07 5.29 -19.40
CA THR A 52 -2.61 4.46 -20.47
C THR A 52 -2.73 3.00 -20.00
N ILE A 53 -3.64 2.24 -20.60
CA ILE A 53 -4.01 0.90 -20.12
C ILE A 53 -2.81 -0.07 -20.05
N ASP A 54 -1.89 0.03 -21.00
CA ASP A 54 -0.65 -0.75 -21.11
C ASP A 54 0.38 -0.41 -20.01
N LYS A 55 0.28 0.78 -19.40
CA LYS A 55 1.15 1.24 -18.30
C LYS A 55 0.54 0.99 -16.92
N ARG A 56 -0.74 0.61 -16.83
CA ARG A 56 -1.44 0.35 -15.56
C ARG A 56 -1.02 -1.00 -14.97
N TYR A 57 0.02 -0.96 -14.17
CA TYR A 57 0.53 -2.14 -13.46
C TYR A 57 -0.34 -2.57 -12.28
N LYS A 58 -0.32 -3.88 -12.02
CA LYS A 58 -0.95 -4.48 -10.84
C LYS A 58 0.00 -4.45 -9.65
N ARG A 59 -0.55 -4.74 -8.48
CA ARG A 59 0.27 -5.08 -7.31
C ARG A 59 1.06 -6.35 -7.64
N TRP A 60 2.33 -6.41 -7.22
CA TRP A 60 3.28 -7.48 -7.53
C TRP A 60 3.74 -7.53 -8.98
N SER A 61 3.61 -6.45 -9.75
CA SER A 61 4.30 -6.33 -11.04
C SER A 61 5.74 -5.87 -10.83
N ILE A 62 6.67 -6.43 -11.61
CA ILE A 62 7.98 -5.80 -11.87
C ILE A 62 7.79 -4.86 -13.06
N ILE A 63 8.15 -3.59 -12.86
CA ILE A 63 8.18 -2.59 -13.91
C ILE A 63 9.61 -2.13 -14.18
N SER A 64 9.88 -1.65 -15.39
CA SER A 64 11.04 -0.84 -15.72
C SER A 64 10.59 0.60 -15.94
N ALA A 65 11.22 1.55 -15.29
CA ALA A 65 10.91 2.97 -15.45
C ALA A 65 12.11 3.86 -15.15
N GLU A 66 12.10 5.06 -15.69
CA GLU A 66 13.05 6.12 -15.36
C GLU A 66 12.64 6.77 -14.03
N ILE A 67 13.54 6.71 -13.05
CA ILE A 67 13.36 7.31 -11.73
C ILE A 67 14.52 8.22 -11.35
N GLU A 68 14.30 9.14 -10.42
CA GLU A 68 15.35 9.94 -9.79
C GLU A 68 15.00 10.27 -8.35
N ARG A 69 16.02 10.54 -7.52
CA ARG A 69 15.80 10.99 -6.14
C ARG A 69 14.97 12.26 -6.12
N ASN A 70 14.01 12.35 -5.21
CA ASN A 70 13.21 13.55 -5.04
C ASN A 70 13.93 14.55 -4.11
N PRO A 71 14.53 15.64 -4.61
CA PRO A 71 15.31 16.57 -3.76
C PRO A 71 14.44 17.34 -2.75
N LYS A 72 13.11 17.31 -2.92
CA LYS A 72 12.16 17.99 -2.03
C LYS A 72 11.65 17.11 -0.90
N ASP A 73 12.13 15.87 -0.81
CA ASP A 73 11.74 14.91 0.21
C ASP A 73 13.00 14.30 0.83
N PHE A 74 13.22 14.59 2.11
CA PHE A 74 14.43 14.20 2.84
C PHE A 74 14.56 12.69 3.02
N ARG A 75 13.47 11.93 2.81
CA ARG A 75 13.47 10.48 3.02
C ARG A 75 14.36 9.79 1.98
N LEU A 76 15.22 8.90 2.45
CA LEU A 76 16.21 8.19 1.63
C LEU A 76 15.57 7.34 0.53
N GLU A 77 14.33 6.92 0.73
CA GLU A 77 13.57 6.10 -0.19
C GLU A 77 12.76 6.92 -1.19
N SER A 78 12.75 8.26 -1.14
CA SER A 78 11.87 9.07 -2.00
C SER A 78 12.42 9.26 -3.43
N TYR A 79 11.63 8.83 -4.42
CA TYR A 79 11.92 8.96 -5.84
C TYR A 79 10.73 9.55 -6.61
N ARG A 80 11.04 10.29 -7.67
CA ARG A 80 10.09 10.63 -8.74
C ARG A 80 10.24 9.62 -9.87
N ILE A 81 9.18 9.49 -10.66
CA ILE A 81 9.13 8.62 -11.83
C ILE A 81 8.71 9.44 -13.06
N ASN A 82 9.25 9.09 -14.21
CA ASN A 82 8.67 9.47 -15.49
C ASN A 82 7.53 8.48 -15.81
N ASP A 83 6.28 8.89 -15.57
CA ASP A 83 5.07 8.09 -15.83
C ASP A 83 5.06 7.49 -17.25
N ASP A 84 5.58 8.23 -18.24
CA ASP A 84 5.56 7.80 -19.64
C ASP A 84 6.57 6.71 -19.97
N SER A 85 7.60 6.54 -19.14
CA SER A 85 8.66 5.56 -19.31
C SER A 85 8.32 4.15 -18.78
N ILE A 86 7.17 4.02 -18.10
CA ILE A 86 6.75 2.79 -17.42
C ILE A 86 6.55 1.67 -18.44
N MET A 87 7.24 0.56 -18.22
CA MET A 87 7.04 -0.71 -18.93
C MET A 87 6.78 -1.81 -17.92
N ILE A 88 5.71 -2.58 -18.12
CA ILE A 88 5.41 -3.75 -17.29
C ILE A 88 6.25 -4.92 -17.82
N ILE A 89 7.15 -5.44 -17.01
CA ILE A 89 8.03 -6.55 -17.39
C ILE A 89 7.33 -7.88 -17.16
N ARG A 90 6.86 -8.13 -15.93
CA ARG A 90 6.12 -9.34 -15.56
C ARG A 90 5.34 -9.17 -14.26
N GLU A 91 4.38 -10.05 -14.01
CA GLU A 91 3.66 -10.16 -12.74
C GLU A 91 4.21 -11.32 -11.91
N ILE A 92 4.38 -11.11 -10.60
CA ILE A 92 4.76 -12.16 -9.65
C ILE A 92 3.48 -12.81 -9.12
N ASP A 93 3.27 -14.07 -9.44
CA ASP A 93 2.08 -14.81 -9.03
C ASP A 93 2.16 -15.30 -7.57
N THR A 94 1.17 -16.11 -7.18
CA THR A 94 1.01 -16.66 -5.83
C THR A 94 1.31 -18.15 -5.73
N ARG A 95 1.89 -18.78 -6.78
CA ARG A 95 2.25 -20.20 -6.77
C ARG A 95 3.26 -20.51 -5.67
N ASN A 96 3.35 -21.79 -5.31
CA ASN A 96 4.26 -22.29 -4.29
C ASN A 96 4.17 -21.49 -2.97
N ASN A 97 2.95 -21.19 -2.52
CA ASN A 97 2.71 -20.42 -1.29
C ASN A 97 3.43 -19.06 -1.28
N TRP A 98 3.43 -18.36 -2.43
CA TRP A 98 4.01 -17.03 -2.62
C TRP A 98 5.54 -17.01 -2.49
N GLN A 99 6.22 -18.12 -2.79
CA GLN A 99 7.67 -18.27 -2.61
C GLN A 99 8.48 -17.13 -3.25
N GLU A 100 8.17 -16.78 -4.50
CA GLU A 100 8.88 -15.71 -5.20
C GLU A 100 8.67 -14.34 -4.53
N ARG A 101 7.42 -14.01 -4.17
CA ARG A 101 7.12 -12.77 -3.43
C ARG A 101 7.87 -12.71 -2.09
N LYS A 102 7.96 -13.83 -1.36
CA LYS A 102 8.74 -13.93 -0.12
C LYS A 102 10.23 -13.64 -0.40
N SER A 103 10.80 -14.26 -1.43
CA SER A 103 12.22 -14.08 -1.80
C SER A 103 12.57 -12.65 -2.19
N LEU A 104 11.61 -11.87 -2.70
CA LEU A 104 11.82 -10.48 -3.09
C LEU A 104 11.63 -9.49 -1.93
N VAL A 105 10.80 -9.81 -0.93
CA VAL A 105 10.40 -8.84 0.10
C VAL A 105 11.02 -9.12 1.47
N LEU A 106 11.08 -10.38 1.88
CA LEU A 106 11.56 -10.76 3.22
C LEU A 106 13.06 -10.53 3.46
N PRO A 107 13.96 -10.52 2.45
CA PRO A 107 15.34 -10.09 2.68
C PRO A 107 15.48 -8.64 3.18
N LEU A 108 14.47 -7.80 2.95
CA LEU A 108 14.42 -6.40 3.38
C LEU A 108 13.51 -6.19 4.60
N GLN A 109 13.25 -7.26 5.36
CA GLN A 109 12.45 -7.21 6.58
C GLN A 109 13.21 -6.57 7.74
N PHE A 110 12.49 -5.77 8.51
CA PHE A 110 12.94 -5.23 9.80
C PHE A 110 12.31 -6.01 10.96
N SER A 111 13.00 -6.05 12.08
CA SER A 111 12.51 -6.64 13.34
C SER A 111 11.39 -5.82 13.99
N SER A 112 11.40 -4.50 13.80
CA SER A 112 10.50 -3.55 14.47
C SER A 112 10.39 -2.21 13.71
N VAL A 113 9.37 -1.41 14.01
CA VAL A 113 9.28 -0.02 13.52
C VAL A 113 10.40 0.83 14.11
N SER A 114 10.76 0.56 15.37
CA SER A 114 11.82 1.26 16.08
C SER A 114 13.18 1.08 15.37
N GLU A 115 13.44 -0.10 14.79
CA GLU A 115 14.64 -0.33 13.95
C GLU A 115 14.62 0.51 12.66
N ILE A 116 13.46 0.59 11.97
CA ILE A 116 13.31 1.43 10.78
C ILE A 116 13.65 2.89 11.11
N GLN A 117 13.12 3.39 12.23
CA GLN A 117 13.38 4.75 12.71
C GLN A 117 14.87 4.97 13.05
N ALA A 118 15.50 4.02 13.76
CA ALA A 118 16.89 4.11 14.15
C ALA A 118 17.85 4.12 12.94
N GLN A 119 17.49 3.44 11.84
CA GLN A 119 18.24 3.48 10.58
C GLN A 119 17.93 4.71 9.73
N GLY A 120 17.12 5.67 10.20
CA GLY A 120 16.72 6.86 9.46
C GLY A 120 15.83 6.55 8.24
N LYS A 121 15.21 5.37 8.20
CA LYS A 121 14.35 4.91 7.11
C LYS A 121 12.90 5.31 7.33
N SER A 122 12.14 5.36 6.25
CA SER A 122 10.75 5.84 6.22
C SER A 122 9.74 4.79 5.75
N LEU A 123 10.25 3.61 5.40
CA LEU A 123 9.51 2.54 4.75
C LEU A 123 10.16 1.20 5.11
N GLY A 124 9.34 0.18 5.34
CA GLY A 124 9.83 -1.18 5.54
C GLY A 124 8.71 -2.18 5.72
N ILE A 125 9.09 -3.45 5.83
CA ILE A 125 8.18 -4.54 6.19
C ILE A 125 8.55 -5.09 7.56
N ILE A 126 7.56 -5.34 8.41
CA ILE A 126 7.73 -5.95 9.72
C ILE A 126 6.77 -7.12 9.88
N LYS A 127 7.14 -8.06 10.74
CA LYS A 127 6.24 -9.09 11.25
C LYS A 127 5.71 -8.64 12.62
N PRO A 128 4.39 -8.47 12.82
CA PRO A 128 3.86 -8.28 14.16
C PRO A 128 4.14 -9.53 15.00
N GLN A 129 4.46 -9.34 16.27
CA GLN A 129 4.56 -10.45 17.23
C GLN A 129 3.17 -10.97 17.57
N THR A 130 2.25 -10.07 17.92
CA THR A 130 0.86 -10.40 18.22
C THR A 130 -0.06 -9.33 17.67
N ILE A 131 -1.15 -9.73 17.01
CA ILE A 131 -2.24 -8.83 16.65
C ILE A 131 -3.30 -8.91 17.74
N THR A 132 -3.49 -7.83 18.48
CA THR A 132 -4.36 -7.82 19.66
C THR A 132 -5.79 -7.44 19.32
N LYS A 133 -5.99 -6.55 18.34
CA LYS A 133 -7.32 -6.06 17.98
C LYS A 133 -7.33 -5.49 16.56
N TRP A 134 -8.38 -5.75 15.79
CA TRP A 134 -8.67 -4.95 14.61
C TRP A 134 -9.60 -3.78 15.00
N PHE A 135 -9.61 -2.72 14.22
CA PHE A 135 -10.56 -1.62 14.42
C PHE A 135 -11.12 -1.08 13.11
N CYS A 136 -12.31 -0.51 13.21
CA CYS A 136 -12.95 0.33 12.22
C CYS A 136 -13.43 1.58 12.94
N LYS A 137 -12.99 2.76 12.52
CA LYS A 137 -13.45 4.05 13.07
C LYS A 137 -14.03 4.93 11.96
N PRO A 138 -15.16 5.63 12.19
CA PRO A 138 -15.61 6.66 11.27
C PRO A 138 -14.55 7.75 11.07
N THR A 139 -14.51 8.33 9.89
CA THR A 139 -13.74 9.54 9.55
C THR A 139 -14.63 10.46 8.71
N GLU A 140 -14.15 11.64 8.33
CA GLU A 140 -14.96 12.56 7.53
C GLU A 140 -15.30 11.94 6.18
N ARG A 141 -16.58 12.08 5.80
CA ARG A 141 -17.11 11.59 4.52
C ARG A 141 -16.65 12.44 3.35
N GLU A 142 -16.41 13.71 3.59
CA GLU A 142 -16.06 14.67 2.55
C GLU A 142 -14.56 15.00 2.56
N TRP A 143 -14.05 15.28 1.36
CA TRP A 143 -12.75 15.94 1.21
C TRP A 143 -12.83 17.36 1.77
N ASN A 144 -11.69 17.94 2.14
CA ASN A 144 -11.69 19.33 2.59
C ASN A 144 -12.02 20.30 1.42
N PRO A 145 -12.42 21.55 1.69
CA PRO A 145 -12.85 22.48 0.64
C PRO A 145 -11.81 22.72 -0.45
N GLN A 146 -10.52 22.72 -0.11
CA GLN A 146 -9.44 22.89 -1.09
C GLN A 146 -9.34 21.71 -2.04
N GLN A 147 -9.49 20.49 -1.52
CA GLN A 147 -9.49 19.26 -2.30
C GLN A 147 -10.76 19.11 -3.15
N GLN A 148 -11.91 19.52 -2.62
CA GLN A 148 -13.16 19.57 -3.40
C GLN A 148 -13.05 20.56 -4.56
N ALA A 149 -12.45 21.74 -4.34
CA ALA A 149 -12.21 22.73 -5.40
C ALA A 149 -11.33 22.15 -6.52
N VAL A 150 -10.29 21.39 -6.18
CA VAL A 150 -9.42 20.73 -7.18
C VAL A 150 -10.19 19.69 -8.00
N GLN A 151 -11.10 18.92 -7.40
CA GLN A 151 -11.95 18.00 -8.16
C GLN A 151 -12.94 18.73 -9.06
N ALA A 152 -13.55 19.81 -8.55
CA ALA A 152 -14.55 20.60 -9.27
C ALA A 152 -13.96 21.38 -10.44
N GLN A 153 -12.68 21.75 -10.37
CA GLN A 153 -12.01 22.52 -11.42
C GLN A 153 -11.91 21.74 -12.74
N GLY A 154 -11.98 20.40 -12.69
CA GLY A 154 -11.94 19.52 -13.86
C GLY A 154 -10.67 19.71 -14.71
N ASP A 155 -10.52 18.88 -15.74
CA ASP A 155 -9.71 19.23 -16.90
C ASP A 155 -10.63 19.16 -18.11
N LEU A 156 -10.57 20.16 -18.99
CA LEU A 156 -11.38 20.15 -20.21
C LEU A 156 -10.98 18.96 -21.12
N PHE A 157 -9.77 18.41 -20.93
CA PHE A 157 -9.19 17.37 -21.77
C PHE A 157 -9.01 16.02 -21.06
N GLU A 158 -9.27 15.92 -19.76
CA GLU A 158 -9.20 14.65 -19.02
C GLU A 158 -10.57 14.36 -18.35
N PRO A 159 -11.09 13.13 -18.44
CA PRO A 159 -12.33 12.78 -17.77
C PRO A 159 -12.24 13.07 -16.27
N SER A 160 -13.24 13.78 -15.72
CA SER A 160 -13.29 14.02 -14.28
C SER A 160 -13.42 12.69 -13.56
N LEU A 161 -12.39 12.38 -12.80
CA LEU A 161 -12.31 11.15 -12.03
C LEU A 161 -12.68 11.50 -10.59
N GLU A 162 -13.98 11.63 -10.32
CA GLU A 162 -14.46 11.84 -8.95
C GLU A 162 -13.88 10.74 -8.05
N LEU A 163 -12.99 11.15 -7.16
CA LEU A 163 -12.39 10.26 -6.18
C LEU A 163 -13.25 10.34 -4.93
N GLU A 164 -13.95 9.27 -4.65
CA GLU A 164 -14.73 9.11 -3.43
C GLU A 164 -13.81 9.14 -2.21
N LYS A 165 -14.23 9.72 -1.08
CA LYS A 165 -13.52 9.56 0.20
C LYS A 165 -14.18 8.43 1.00
N ILE A 166 -13.36 7.52 1.53
CA ILE A 166 -13.86 6.44 2.38
C ILE A 166 -14.16 6.98 3.78
N PRO A 167 -15.41 6.89 4.28
CA PRO A 167 -15.82 7.46 5.57
C PRO A 167 -15.40 6.59 6.77
N TYR A 168 -14.48 5.65 6.58
CA TYR A 168 -13.99 4.74 7.61
C TYR A 168 -12.47 4.55 7.50
N GLN A 169 -11.81 4.43 8.66
CA GLN A 169 -10.44 3.97 8.76
C GLN A 169 -10.41 2.60 9.40
N PHE A 170 -9.80 1.65 8.69
CA PHE A 170 -9.57 0.29 9.15
C PHE A 170 -8.14 0.14 9.66
N GLY A 171 -7.89 -0.79 10.58
CA GLY A 171 -6.53 -1.02 11.05
C GLY A 171 -6.38 -2.10 12.10
N TYR A 172 -5.16 -2.23 12.60
CA TYR A 172 -4.78 -3.18 13.64
C TYR A 172 -4.14 -2.48 14.84
N GLN A 173 -4.35 -3.05 16.01
CA GLN A 173 -3.47 -2.95 17.16
C GLN A 173 -2.62 -4.21 17.21
N PHE A 174 -1.32 -4.03 17.39
CA PHE A 174 -0.36 -5.12 17.42
C PHE A 174 0.85 -4.78 18.27
N THR A 175 1.59 -5.79 18.70
CA THR A 175 2.90 -5.64 19.34
C THR A 175 4.00 -6.02 18.34
N GLU A 176 5.12 -5.30 18.38
CA GLU A 176 6.34 -5.68 17.65
C GLU A 176 7.24 -6.57 18.52
N SER A 177 8.32 -7.11 17.94
CA SER A 177 9.21 -8.09 18.58
C SER A 177 9.83 -7.63 19.91
N ASN A 178 10.00 -6.31 20.11
CA ASN A 178 10.51 -5.71 21.35
C ASN A 178 9.42 -5.43 22.41
N GLY A 179 8.18 -5.83 22.16
CA GLY A 179 7.03 -5.63 23.06
C GLY A 179 6.29 -4.30 22.90
N LYS A 180 6.78 -3.35 22.09
CA LYS A 180 6.11 -2.06 21.86
C LYS A 180 4.80 -2.27 21.11
N SER A 181 3.75 -1.63 21.62
CA SER A 181 2.40 -1.69 21.05
C SER A 181 2.15 -0.54 20.09
N HIS A 182 1.49 -0.82 18.97
CA HIS A 182 1.13 0.12 17.93
C HIS A 182 -0.36 0.02 17.60
N LYS A 183 -0.96 1.14 17.19
CA LYS A 183 -2.33 1.21 16.66
C LYS A 183 -2.31 1.92 15.31
N TYR A 184 -2.19 1.17 14.23
CA TYR A 184 -2.01 1.74 12.89
C TYR A 184 -3.25 1.53 12.02
N SER A 185 -3.66 2.60 11.35
CA SER A 185 -4.59 2.54 10.23
C SER A 185 -3.91 1.95 9.01
N ILE A 186 -4.69 1.26 8.18
CA ILE A 186 -4.26 0.73 6.89
C ILE A 186 -4.66 1.74 5.81
N SER A 187 -3.67 2.26 5.09
CA SER A 187 -3.86 3.20 3.97
C SER A 187 -3.78 2.53 2.60
N ASP A 188 -3.75 1.20 2.57
CA ASP A 188 -3.71 0.36 1.37
C ASP A 188 -4.98 0.53 0.54
N TRP A 189 -4.82 0.84 -0.76
CA TRP A 189 -5.92 0.96 -1.71
C TRP A 189 -6.82 -0.28 -1.72
N GLU A 190 -6.25 -1.48 -1.57
CA GLU A 190 -7.01 -2.73 -1.66
C GLU A 190 -8.07 -2.85 -0.55
N ILE A 191 -7.83 -2.27 0.63
CA ILE A 191 -8.81 -2.28 1.73
C ILE A 191 -9.95 -1.30 1.47
N SER A 192 -9.64 -0.11 0.97
CA SER A 192 -10.66 0.86 0.54
C SER A 192 -11.52 0.31 -0.61
N GLU A 193 -10.89 -0.34 -1.58
CA GLU A 193 -11.59 -0.91 -2.72
C GLU A 193 -12.43 -2.14 -2.32
N LEU A 194 -11.94 -2.95 -1.37
CA LEU A 194 -12.76 -4.01 -0.76
C LEU A 194 -14.01 -3.43 -0.10
N TYR A 195 -13.86 -2.36 0.70
CA TYR A 195 -14.99 -1.69 1.32
C TYR A 195 -16.01 -1.22 0.28
N ARG A 196 -15.57 -0.54 -0.79
CA ARG A 196 -16.44 -0.05 -1.87
C ARG A 196 -17.21 -1.19 -2.52
N LYS A 197 -16.50 -2.25 -2.93
CA LYS A 197 -17.12 -3.46 -3.51
C LYS A 197 -18.14 -4.10 -2.58
N CYS A 198 -17.83 -4.22 -1.28
CA CYS A 198 -18.75 -4.78 -0.31
C CYS A 198 -19.99 -3.91 -0.09
N ARG A 199 -19.85 -2.58 -0.09
CA ARG A 199 -20.97 -1.64 0.00
C ARG A 199 -21.84 -1.71 -1.25
N ASP A 200 -21.23 -1.67 -2.42
CA ASP A 200 -21.94 -1.58 -3.70
C ASP A 200 -22.66 -2.90 -4.03
N SER A 201 -22.13 -4.03 -3.57
CA SER A 201 -22.76 -5.36 -3.64
C SER A 201 -23.74 -5.67 -2.51
N SER A 202 -23.97 -4.74 -1.57
CA SER A 202 -24.84 -4.98 -0.43
C SER A 202 -26.33 -4.90 -0.79
N ASN A 203 -27.12 -5.81 -0.23
CA ASN A 203 -28.59 -5.83 -0.35
C ASN A 203 -29.30 -4.82 0.58
N GLY A 204 -28.54 -4.01 1.35
CA GLY A 204 -29.10 -2.95 2.18
C GLY A 204 -29.93 -1.95 1.37
N ARG A 205 -31.04 -1.47 1.94
CA ARG A 205 -31.94 -0.51 1.27
C ARG A 205 -31.46 0.92 1.44
N THR A 206 -30.81 1.21 2.56
CA THR A 206 -30.24 2.53 2.87
C THR A 206 -28.71 2.52 2.77
N LEU A 207 -28.09 3.69 2.54
CA LEU A 207 -26.63 3.81 2.54
C LEU A 207 -26.03 3.31 3.87
N ALA A 208 -26.61 3.67 5.00
CA ALA A 208 -26.14 3.24 6.32
C ALA A 208 -26.13 1.71 6.48
N GLU A 209 -27.14 1.00 5.96
CA GLU A 209 -27.18 -0.47 5.96
C GLU A 209 -26.08 -1.05 5.07
N LYS A 210 -25.89 -0.50 3.86
CA LYS A 210 -24.84 -0.95 2.94
C LYS A 210 -23.44 -0.74 3.52
N GLU A 211 -23.20 0.41 4.16
CA GLU A 211 -21.93 0.72 4.81
C GLU A 211 -21.70 -0.19 6.03
N LYS A 212 -22.73 -0.47 6.82
CA LYS A 212 -22.66 -1.43 7.93
C LYS A 212 -22.27 -2.82 7.44
N ASP A 213 -22.93 -3.33 6.40
CA ASP A 213 -22.59 -4.63 5.79
C ASP A 213 -21.13 -4.62 5.27
N ALA A 214 -20.72 -3.55 4.60
CA ALA A 214 -19.34 -3.40 4.12
C ALA A 214 -18.29 -3.43 5.24
N THR A 215 -18.51 -2.69 6.33
CA THR A 215 -17.57 -2.69 7.47
C THR A 215 -17.47 -4.08 8.12
N ILE A 216 -18.56 -4.84 8.19
CA ILE A 216 -18.57 -6.22 8.70
C ILE A 216 -17.75 -7.13 7.79
N LYS A 217 -17.94 -7.05 6.47
CA LYS A 217 -17.17 -7.86 5.49
C LYS A 217 -15.68 -7.51 5.50
N VAL A 218 -15.32 -6.23 5.60
CA VAL A 218 -13.91 -5.80 5.75
C VAL A 218 -13.32 -6.33 7.04
N LYS A 219 -14.04 -6.23 8.17
CA LYS A 219 -13.64 -6.83 9.44
C LYS A 219 -13.34 -8.33 9.27
N GLN A 220 -14.29 -9.10 8.74
CA GLN A 220 -14.12 -10.54 8.54
C GLN A 220 -12.90 -10.86 7.69
N LYS A 221 -12.66 -10.06 6.63
CA LYS A 221 -11.47 -10.21 5.81
C LYS A 221 -10.19 -9.96 6.60
N LEU A 222 -10.12 -8.88 7.38
CA LEU A 222 -8.96 -8.56 8.22
C LEU A 222 -8.73 -9.63 9.31
N GLU A 223 -9.79 -10.17 9.90
CA GLU A 223 -9.71 -11.30 10.84
C GLU A 223 -9.19 -12.58 10.15
N GLN A 224 -9.60 -12.84 8.90
CA GLN A 224 -9.06 -13.95 8.11
C GLN A 224 -7.58 -13.75 7.79
N LEU A 225 -7.17 -12.56 7.37
CA LEU A 225 -5.78 -12.25 7.06
C LEU A 225 -4.88 -12.38 8.30
N ALA A 226 -5.37 -12.04 9.49
CA ALA A 226 -4.63 -12.22 10.73
C ALA A 226 -4.31 -13.68 11.09
N LYS A 227 -4.97 -14.65 10.42
CA LYS A 227 -4.69 -16.10 10.55
C LYS A 227 -3.68 -16.62 9.52
N THR A 228 -3.17 -15.76 8.66
CA THR A 228 -2.10 -16.09 7.70
C THR A 228 -0.73 -15.74 8.29
N ASP A 229 0.34 -15.96 7.53
CA ASP A 229 1.66 -15.45 7.89
C ASP A 229 1.74 -13.95 7.56
N LEU A 230 1.03 -13.14 8.34
CA LEU A 230 0.76 -11.72 8.05
C LEU A 230 1.94 -10.81 8.45
N TYR A 231 2.32 -9.95 7.51
CA TYR A 231 3.31 -8.89 7.64
C TYR A 231 2.69 -7.54 7.32
N PHE A 232 3.22 -6.49 7.96
CA PHE A 232 2.83 -5.11 7.72
C PHE A 232 3.92 -4.37 6.97
N ILE A 233 3.57 -3.83 5.81
CA ILE A 233 4.39 -2.84 5.12
C ILE A 233 4.01 -1.51 5.74
N VAL A 234 4.97 -0.89 6.42
CA VAL A 234 4.78 0.34 7.19
C VAL A 234 5.53 1.49 6.53
N GLY A 235 4.97 2.69 6.65
CA GLY A 235 5.68 3.89 6.23
C GLY A 235 5.16 5.15 6.91
N ASN A 236 5.95 6.21 6.84
CA ASN A 236 5.61 7.49 7.46
C ASN A 236 5.11 8.54 6.43
N LEU A 237 4.72 9.70 6.97
CA LEU A 237 4.45 10.91 6.18
C LEU A 237 5.67 11.83 6.22
N GLN A 238 5.92 12.56 5.13
CA GLN A 238 7.00 13.55 5.07
C GLN A 238 6.88 14.61 6.18
N SER A 239 5.66 15.09 6.46
CA SER A 239 5.39 16.08 7.51
C SER A 239 5.42 15.51 8.93
N HIS A 240 5.35 14.18 9.07
CA HIS A 240 5.32 13.49 10.36
C HIS A 240 6.25 12.27 10.32
N PRO A 241 7.59 12.46 10.24
CA PRO A 241 8.56 11.38 10.02
C PRO A 241 8.58 10.34 11.13
N GLN A 242 8.12 10.69 12.33
CA GLN A 242 8.05 9.79 13.48
C GLN A 242 6.73 9.00 13.57
N THR A 243 5.75 9.32 12.72
CA THR A 243 4.44 8.67 12.73
C THR A 243 4.34 7.70 11.57
N PHE A 244 4.37 6.41 11.90
CA PHE A 244 4.19 5.33 10.93
C PHE A 244 2.73 4.89 10.88
N MET A 245 2.36 4.31 9.74
CA MET A 245 1.09 3.64 9.51
C MET A 245 1.31 2.43 8.63
N THR A 246 0.33 1.54 8.60
CA THR A 246 0.34 0.42 7.65
C THR A 246 -0.07 0.94 6.28
N ILE A 247 0.79 0.77 5.29
CA ILE A 247 0.53 1.19 3.90
C ILE A 247 0.28 0.00 2.96
N GLY A 248 0.49 -1.22 3.45
CA GLY A 248 0.19 -2.46 2.75
C GLY A 248 0.21 -3.67 3.66
N LEU A 249 -0.53 -4.71 3.28
CA LEU A 249 -0.54 -6.01 3.97
C LEU A 249 0.10 -7.08 3.10
N PHE A 250 1.05 -7.86 3.63
CA PHE A 250 1.61 -9.03 2.95
C PHE A 250 1.25 -10.29 3.74
N TYR A 251 0.47 -11.18 3.16
CA TYR A 251 -0.22 -12.26 3.88
C TYR A 251 -0.04 -13.64 3.21
N PRO A 252 1.21 -14.12 3.01
CA PRO A 252 1.42 -15.47 2.48
C PRO A 252 0.75 -16.55 3.34
N PRO A 253 0.38 -17.71 2.75
CA PRO A 253 -0.08 -18.86 3.52
C PRO A 253 0.99 -19.31 4.53
N ILE A 254 0.54 -19.73 5.71
CA ILE A 254 1.40 -20.38 6.72
C ILE A 254 1.88 -21.71 6.12
N GLN A 255 3.19 -21.90 6.07
CA GLN A 255 3.77 -23.20 5.75
C GLN A 255 3.93 -23.98 7.05
N THR A 256 3.10 -24.99 7.25
CA THR A 256 3.32 -25.99 8.29
C THR A 256 4.55 -26.80 7.90
N ALA A 257 5.50 -27.00 8.80
CA ALA A 257 6.81 -27.65 8.54
C ALA A 257 6.75 -29.12 8.05
N ASN A 258 5.56 -29.66 7.73
CA ASN A 258 5.35 -31.04 7.29
C ASN A 258 5.48 -31.25 5.76
N GLN A 259 6.09 -30.31 5.03
CA GLN A 259 6.57 -30.54 3.65
C GLN A 259 8.09 -30.60 3.55
N LEU A 260 8.77 -30.93 4.65
CA LEU A 260 10.04 -31.65 4.57
C LEU A 260 9.72 -33.14 4.51
N SER A 261 9.31 -33.63 3.35
CA SER A 261 9.39 -35.07 3.08
C SER A 261 9.65 -35.36 1.60
N LEU A 262 10.80 -36.01 1.41
CA LEU A 262 11.11 -37.00 0.40
C LEU A 262 11.27 -36.48 -1.02
N PHE A 263 12.49 -36.05 -1.36
CA PHE A 263 13.41 -36.74 -2.27
C PHE A 263 14.85 -36.28 -2.02
#